data_AF-A0AAV4I942-F1
#
_entry.id   AF-A0AAV4I942-F1
#
_cell.length_a   1.000
_cell.length_b   1.000
_cell.length_c   1.000
_cell.angle_alpha   90.00
_cell.angle_beta   90.00
_cell.angle_gamma   90.00
#
_symmetry.space_group_name_H-M   'P 1'
#
loop_
_entity.id
_entity.type
_entity.pdbx_description
1 polymer ?
#
loop_
_entity_poly.entity_id
_entity_poly.type
_entity_poly.pdbx_seq_one_letter_code
_entity_poly.pdbx_strand_id
1 'polypeptide(L)'
;MDEADGDATAPEENDPQPQPLGLFSGGYGGYAPSCLHQTLEERPGANVAQGLPGYEHLQDILVDSTQWQLARQVLSCLPDLQLNMDPQHMWKLFHKDATLWKNEKFIKFPYVDLFLYRADEDHVWPLTIWMKMITMKRKNSLPPKKGIFEGWPISIPHRPADALRELYPGRIVADCYSQIFHRRARERAHKQRIYIPCSMLRGIYPLVVRRLDGGGVVEERRLGSKLLSTFNTTYNGFLE
;
A
#
# COMPACT_ATOMS: atom_id res chain seq x y z
N MET A 1 67.00 -3.22 -34.21
CA MET A 1 66.28 -2.26 -35.07
C MET A 1 64.81 -2.64 -35.01
N ASP A 2 64.26 -2.75 -33.80
CA ASP A 2 63.92 -1.70 -32.82
C ASP A 2 62.46 -1.34 -33.05
N GLU A 3 61.59 -1.94 -32.23
CA GLU A 3 60.82 -1.26 -31.17
C GLU A 3 59.68 -0.41 -31.72
N ALA A 4 58.44 -0.79 -31.40
CA ALA A 4 57.67 -0.06 -30.39
C ALA A 4 56.27 -0.70 -30.22
N ASP A 5 56.05 -1.19 -29.00
CA ASP A 5 54.75 -1.46 -28.40
C ASP A 5 53.89 -0.19 -28.37
N GLY A 6 52.60 -0.37 -28.62
CA GLY A 6 51.57 0.67 -28.51
C GLY A 6 50.32 0.09 -27.86
N ASP A 7 50.41 -0.19 -26.56
CA ASP A 7 49.30 -0.58 -25.70
C ASP A 7 48.44 0.66 -25.40
N ALA A 8 47.22 0.70 -25.93
CA ALA A 8 46.26 1.77 -25.72
C ALA A 8 45.21 1.30 -24.71
N THR A 9 45.51 1.50 -23.42
CA THR A 9 44.58 1.32 -22.32
C THR A 9 43.58 2.48 -22.32
N ALA A 10 42.31 2.20 -22.60
CA ALA A 10 41.22 3.15 -22.44
C ALA A 10 40.94 3.37 -20.93
N PRO A 11 40.62 4.61 -20.50
CA PRO A 11 40.27 4.86 -19.10
C PRO A 11 38.91 4.24 -18.77
N GLU A 12 38.91 3.42 -17.72
CA GLU A 12 37.72 2.83 -17.10
C GLU A 12 36.89 3.96 -16.47
N GLU A 13 35.79 4.32 -17.13
CA GLU A 13 34.82 5.28 -16.63
C GLU A 13 34.08 4.65 -15.44
N ASN A 14 34.46 5.05 -14.23
CA ASN A 14 33.79 4.67 -12.98
C ASN A 14 32.39 5.29 -12.94
N ASP A 15 31.42 4.57 -13.48
CA ASP A 15 30.01 4.88 -13.32
C ASP A 15 29.63 4.71 -11.84
N PRO A 16 29.13 5.76 -11.15
CA PRO A 16 28.76 5.64 -9.74
C PRO A 16 27.61 4.65 -9.62
N GLN A 17 27.88 3.51 -8.96
CA GLN A 17 26.83 2.54 -8.62
C GLN A 17 25.67 3.25 -7.91
N PRO A 18 24.42 3.09 -8.38
CA PRO A 18 23.27 3.64 -7.70
C PRO A 18 23.19 3.06 -6.29
N GLN A 19 23.31 3.93 -5.29
CA GLN A 19 23.14 3.53 -3.90
C GLN A 19 21.70 3.03 -3.69
N PRO A 20 21.52 1.92 -2.95
CA PRO A 20 20.19 1.38 -2.68
C PRO A 20 19.37 2.40 -1.88
N LEU A 21 18.22 2.80 -2.44
CA LEU A 21 17.18 3.56 -1.74
C LEU A 21 16.60 2.69 -0.64
N GLY A 22 17.17 2.82 0.56
CA GLY A 22 16.71 2.16 1.77
C GLY A 22 15.31 2.61 2.17
N LEU A 23 14.37 1.66 2.18
CA LEU A 23 13.24 1.69 3.10
C LEU A 23 13.77 1.29 4.48
N PHE A 24 13.57 2.19 5.45
CA PHE A 24 14.12 2.20 6.82
C PHE A 24 15.63 2.48 6.92
N SER A 25 15.97 3.76 7.14
CA SER A 25 17.18 4.13 7.87
C SER A 25 16.86 5.24 8.89
N GLY A 26 16.82 4.85 10.17
CA GLY A 26 17.43 5.67 11.20
C GLY A 26 18.91 5.30 11.21
N GLY A 27 19.80 6.29 11.12
CA GLY A 27 21.24 6.04 11.12
C GLY A 27 21.69 5.37 12.42
N TYR A 28 22.55 4.35 12.32
CA TYR A 28 23.98 4.40 12.66
C TYR A 28 24.62 3.06 12.24
N GLY A 29 25.89 3.12 11.83
CA GLY A 29 26.61 2.02 11.17
C GLY A 29 26.91 0.80 12.04
N GLY A 30 27.18 -0.32 11.36
CA GLY A 30 27.67 -1.56 11.96
C GLY A 30 27.04 -2.78 11.30
N TYR A 31 27.88 -3.60 10.66
CA TYR A 31 27.52 -4.91 10.11
C TYR A 31 27.01 -5.87 11.20
N ALA A 32 25.77 -6.35 11.08
CA ALA A 32 25.32 -7.69 11.52
C ALA A 32 23.85 -7.92 11.11
N PRO A 33 23.49 -8.95 10.31
CA PRO A 33 22.10 -9.36 10.13
C PRO A 33 21.74 -10.41 11.19
N SER A 34 21.89 -10.06 12.46
CA SER A 34 21.22 -10.75 13.56
C SER A 34 19.89 -10.04 13.76
N CYS A 35 18.78 -10.78 13.67
CA CYS A 35 17.40 -10.28 13.83
C CYS A 35 17.34 -9.22 14.93
N LEU A 36 17.31 -7.94 14.54
CA LEU A 36 17.28 -6.84 15.49
C LEU A 36 15.95 -6.96 16.24
N HIS A 37 16.02 -7.27 17.54
CA HIS A 37 14.87 -7.24 18.42
C HIS A 37 14.39 -5.79 18.53
N GLN A 38 13.38 -5.43 17.74
CA GLN A 38 12.47 -4.35 18.09
C GLN A 38 11.15 -5.00 18.51
N THR A 39 10.96 -5.06 19.82
CA THR A 39 9.67 -5.29 20.45
C THR A 39 8.75 -4.13 20.08
N LEU A 40 7.69 -4.43 19.32
CA LEU A 40 6.52 -3.55 19.28
C LEU A 40 5.85 -3.67 20.65
N GLU A 41 6.05 -2.67 21.50
CA GLU A 41 5.35 -2.59 22.79
C GLU A 41 3.84 -2.62 22.55
N GLU A 42 3.20 -3.69 23.02
CA GLU A 42 1.75 -3.86 23.00
C GLU A 42 1.08 -2.79 23.86
N ARG A 43 0.21 -1.98 23.25
CA ARG A 43 -0.88 -1.32 23.98
C ARG A 43 -2.20 -1.92 23.52
N PRO A 44 -3.02 -2.50 24.41
CA PRO A 44 -4.35 -2.94 24.05
C PRO A 44 -5.23 -1.69 23.90
N GLY A 45 -5.58 -1.35 22.66
CA GLY A 45 -6.57 -0.33 22.36
C GLY A 45 -6.20 0.52 21.17
N ALA A 46 -6.77 0.20 20.00
CA ALA A 46 -6.87 1.15 18.90
C ALA A 46 -8.14 0.86 18.11
N ASN A 47 -9.23 1.50 18.55
CA ASN A 47 -10.43 1.70 17.75
C ASN A 47 -10.07 2.61 16.57
N VAL A 48 -10.04 2.07 15.35
CA VAL A 48 -10.05 2.88 14.13
C VAL A 48 -11.14 2.34 13.21
N ALA A 49 -12.11 3.23 12.94
CA ALA A 49 -13.35 3.04 12.17
C ALA A 49 -14.37 1.99 12.69
N GLN A 50 -14.79 2.13 13.95
CA GLN A 50 -16.21 1.93 14.26
C GLN A 50 -17.02 2.90 13.39
N GLY A 51 -17.86 2.35 12.51
CA GLY A 51 -18.61 3.13 11.54
C GLY A 51 -19.54 2.34 10.62
N LEU A 52 -19.37 1.01 10.52
CA LEU A 52 -20.38 0.01 10.13
C LEU A 52 -19.84 -1.39 10.51
N PRO A 53 -20.58 -2.24 11.24
CA PRO A 53 -20.20 -3.63 11.44
C PRO A 53 -20.31 -4.36 10.08
N GLY A 54 -19.17 -4.67 9.45
CA GLY A 54 -19.16 -5.49 8.23
C GLY A 54 -18.21 -5.04 7.11
N TYR A 55 -17.54 -3.89 7.21
CA TYR A 55 -16.54 -3.53 6.21
C TYR A 55 -15.20 -4.21 6.52
N GLU A 56 -15.00 -5.33 5.85
CA GLU A 56 -13.79 -6.14 5.87
C GLU A 56 -12.71 -5.42 5.05
N HIS A 57 -12.14 -4.38 5.63
CA HIS A 57 -11.07 -3.61 5.01
C HIS A 57 -9.80 -4.44 5.01
N LEU A 58 -9.39 -4.86 3.82
CA LEU A 58 -8.04 -5.35 3.62
C LEU A 58 -7.20 -4.17 3.15
N GLN A 59 -6.04 -4.05 3.77
CA GLN A 59 -5.02 -3.11 3.36
C GLN A 59 -4.23 -3.84 2.27
N ASP A 60 -4.28 -3.30 1.05
CA ASP A 60 -3.51 -3.78 -0.08
C ASP A 60 -2.19 -2.99 -0.12
N ILE A 61 -1.06 -3.67 0.06
CA ILE A 61 0.28 -3.08 0.03
C ILE A 61 1.00 -3.53 -1.25
N LEU A 62 1.61 -2.57 -1.96
CA LEU A 62 2.47 -2.87 -3.11
C LEU A 62 3.94 -2.95 -2.67
N VAL A 63 4.64 -4.00 -3.09
CA VAL A 63 6.05 -4.24 -2.79
C VAL A 63 6.85 -4.37 -4.08
N ASP A 64 7.98 -3.67 -4.17
CA ASP A 64 8.86 -3.76 -5.34
C ASP A 64 9.40 -5.19 -5.47
N SER A 65 9.12 -5.84 -6.59
CA SER A 65 9.53 -7.22 -6.80
C SER A 65 11.04 -7.37 -6.98
N THR A 66 11.81 -6.30 -7.17
CA THR A 66 13.29 -6.36 -7.09
C THR A 66 13.79 -6.55 -5.67
N GLN A 67 12.98 -6.15 -4.67
CA GLN A 67 13.30 -6.20 -3.25
C GLN A 67 12.59 -7.35 -2.51
N TRP A 68 12.03 -8.32 -3.25
CA TRP A 68 11.21 -9.38 -2.67
C TRP A 68 11.95 -10.22 -1.62
N GLN A 69 13.25 -10.43 -1.76
CA GLN A 69 14.06 -11.19 -0.81
C GLN A 69 14.16 -10.46 0.54
N LEU A 70 14.43 -9.15 0.49
CA LEU A 70 14.47 -8.30 1.67
C LEU A 70 13.09 -8.23 2.33
N ALA A 71 12.03 -8.01 1.53
CA ALA A 71 10.67 -7.98 2.04
C ALA A 71 10.29 -9.30 2.72
N ARG A 72 10.59 -10.44 2.10
CA ARG A 72 10.39 -11.77 2.69
C ARG A 72 11.13 -11.90 4.01
N GLN A 73 12.41 -11.52 4.06
CA GLN A 73 13.23 -11.62 5.26
C GLN A 73 12.62 -10.79 6.40
N VAL A 74 12.37 -9.49 6.16
CA VAL A 74 11.80 -8.58 7.16
C VAL A 74 10.46 -9.08 7.67
N LEU A 75 9.54 -9.43 6.76
CA LEU A 75 8.18 -9.84 7.13
C LEU A 75 8.13 -11.21 7.83
N SER A 76 9.05 -12.13 7.51
CA SER A 76 9.13 -13.44 8.18
C SER A 76 9.73 -13.35 9.58
N CYS A 77 10.46 -12.27 9.88
CA CYS A 77 11.12 -12.06 11.17
C CYS A 77 10.21 -11.41 12.23
N LEU A 78 8.98 -11.02 11.88
CA LEU A 78 8.05 -10.38 12.82
C LEU A 78 7.49 -11.44 13.80
N PRO A 79 7.66 -11.26 15.13
CA PRO A 79 7.43 -12.31 16.12
C PRO A 79 5.97 -12.76 16.19
N ASP A 80 5.02 -11.87 15.99
CA ASP A 80 3.59 -12.16 16.18
C ASP A 80 2.85 -12.34 14.85
N LEU A 81 3.54 -12.15 13.74
CA LEU A 81 2.96 -12.23 12.40
C LEU A 81 3.45 -13.48 11.66
N GLN A 82 2.61 -13.93 10.74
CA GLN A 82 2.86 -15.06 9.86
C GLN A 82 2.64 -14.62 8.42
N LEU A 83 3.64 -14.87 7.58
CA LEU A 83 3.61 -14.58 6.15
C LEU A 83 3.23 -15.84 5.37
N ASN A 84 2.12 -15.78 4.63
CA ASN A 84 1.83 -16.70 3.53
C ASN A 84 2.37 -16.12 2.23
N MET A 85 3.25 -16.86 1.55
CA MET A 85 3.78 -16.47 0.24
C MET A 85 3.14 -17.35 -0.85
N ASP A 86 2.07 -16.85 -1.47
CA ASP A 86 1.44 -17.55 -2.59
C ASP A 86 2.31 -17.44 -3.87
N PRO A 87 2.45 -18.51 -4.66
CA PRO A 87 3.22 -18.50 -5.91
C PRO A 87 2.66 -17.55 -6.99
N GLN A 88 1.43 -17.06 -6.84
CA GLN A 88 0.82 -16.05 -7.72
C GLN A 88 1.18 -14.60 -7.34
N HIS A 89 2.23 -14.41 -6.54
CA HIS A 89 2.75 -13.09 -6.12
C HIS A 89 1.77 -12.26 -5.27
N MET A 90 0.82 -12.93 -4.60
CA MET A 90 -0.11 -12.34 -3.63
C MET A 90 0.20 -12.90 -2.25
N TRP A 91 0.95 -12.16 -1.46
CA TRP A 91 1.29 -12.59 -0.10
C TRP A 91 0.22 -12.11 0.88
N LYS A 92 0.06 -12.86 1.97
CA LYS A 92 -0.85 -12.48 3.06
C LYS A 92 -0.09 -12.47 4.36
N LEU A 93 -0.17 -11.36 5.10
CA LEU A 93 0.41 -11.22 6.43
C LEU A 93 -0.70 -11.18 7.46
N PHE A 94 -0.64 -12.03 8.48
CA PHE A 94 -1.67 -12.12 9.51
C PHE A 94 -1.08 -12.48 10.86
N HIS A 95 -1.81 -12.18 11.93
CA HIS A 95 -1.40 -12.55 13.28
C HIS A 95 -1.36 -14.07 13.46
N LYS A 96 -0.36 -14.58 14.18
CA LYS A 96 -0.21 -16.03 14.45
C LYS A 96 -1.40 -16.60 15.21
N ASP A 97 -2.02 -15.82 16.08
CA ASP A 97 -3.19 -16.25 16.86
C ASP A 97 -4.54 -15.91 16.21
N ALA A 98 -4.54 -15.37 14.99
CA ALA A 98 -5.80 -15.11 14.28
C ALA A 98 -6.53 -16.42 13.92
N THR A 99 -7.85 -16.33 13.75
CA THR A 99 -8.67 -17.49 13.38
C THR A 99 -8.43 -17.86 11.92
N LEU A 100 -8.38 -19.16 11.62
CA LEU A 100 -8.36 -19.65 10.24
C LEU A 100 -9.52 -19.04 9.44
N TRP A 101 -9.21 -18.55 8.25
CA TRP A 101 -10.21 -18.02 7.35
C TRP A 101 -11.06 -19.18 6.81
N LYS A 102 -12.37 -18.97 6.64
CA LYS A 102 -13.36 -20.02 6.34
C LYS A 102 -12.85 -21.06 5.32
N ASN A 103 -12.78 -22.32 5.74
CA ASN A 103 -12.33 -23.48 4.95
C ASN A 103 -10.87 -23.40 4.43
N GLU A 104 -10.07 -22.43 4.90
CA GLU A 104 -8.63 -22.38 4.64
C GLU A 104 -7.86 -23.25 5.63
N LYS A 105 -6.76 -23.82 5.16
CA LYS A 105 -5.87 -24.64 5.99
C LYS A 105 -4.75 -23.84 6.65
N PHE A 106 -4.51 -22.62 6.19
CA PHE A 106 -3.35 -21.83 6.58
C PHE A 106 -3.64 -20.35 6.74
N ILE A 107 -4.36 -19.74 5.80
CA ILE A 107 -4.63 -18.31 5.82
C ILE A 107 -5.58 -17.99 6.98
N LYS A 108 -5.23 -16.98 7.79
CA LYS A 108 -6.03 -16.52 8.94
C LYS A 108 -6.60 -15.13 8.66
N PHE A 109 -7.69 -14.78 9.31
CA PHE A 109 -8.37 -13.50 9.18
C PHE A 109 -8.43 -12.75 10.53
N PRO A 110 -8.20 -11.42 10.58
CA PRO A 110 -7.89 -10.53 9.44
C PRO A 110 -6.45 -10.72 8.91
N TYR A 111 -6.22 -10.26 7.68
CA TYR A 111 -4.90 -10.28 7.04
C TYR A 111 -4.65 -8.97 6.27
N VAL A 112 -3.39 -8.71 5.94
CA VAL A 112 -2.94 -7.67 5.02
C VAL A 112 -2.56 -8.35 3.71
N ASP A 113 -3.07 -7.84 2.59
CA ASP A 113 -2.71 -8.33 1.26
C ASP A 113 -1.47 -7.58 0.77
N LEU A 114 -0.45 -8.31 0.31
CA LEU A 114 0.74 -7.73 -0.29
C LEU A 114 0.87 -8.23 -1.73
N PHE A 115 1.05 -7.31 -2.67
CA PHE A 115 1.22 -7.62 -4.08
C PHE A 115 2.57 -7.14 -4.56
N LEU A 116 3.31 -8.03 -5.23
CA LEU A 116 4.57 -7.64 -5.85
C LEU A 116 4.29 -6.84 -7.12
N TYR A 117 5.04 -5.79 -7.38
CA TYR A 117 4.97 -4.99 -8.60
C TYR A 117 6.31 -4.90 -9.31
N ARG A 118 6.25 -4.62 -10.62
CA ARG A 118 7.39 -4.18 -11.42
C ARG A 118 7.11 -2.79 -11.96
N ALA A 119 8.17 -2.11 -12.37
CA ALA A 119 8.08 -0.85 -13.06
C ALA A 119 9.12 -0.81 -14.18
N ASP A 120 8.77 -0.12 -15.27
CA ASP A 120 9.71 0.32 -16.29
C ASP A 120 9.81 1.86 -16.25
N GLU A 121 10.20 2.49 -17.36
CA GLU A 121 10.35 3.93 -17.50
C GLU A 121 9.01 4.68 -17.33
N ASP A 122 7.90 4.08 -17.76
CA ASP A 122 6.61 4.77 -17.89
C ASP A 122 5.50 4.21 -16.98
N HIS A 123 5.58 2.94 -16.59
CA HIS A 123 4.50 2.22 -15.94
C HIS A 123 4.94 1.47 -14.68
N VAL A 124 3.95 1.22 -13.83
CA VAL A 124 4.02 0.37 -12.64
C VAL A 124 2.85 -0.61 -12.73
N TRP A 125 3.13 -1.91 -12.64
CA TRP A 125 2.10 -2.95 -12.73
C TRP A 125 2.32 -4.08 -11.71
N PRO A 126 1.24 -4.63 -11.13
CA PRO A 126 1.33 -5.78 -10.26
C PRO A 126 1.68 -7.04 -11.05
N LEU A 127 2.42 -7.95 -10.42
CA LEU A 127 2.75 -9.25 -10.96
C LEU A 127 1.61 -10.27 -10.79
N THR A 128 0.69 -10.01 -9.88
CA THR A 128 -0.48 -10.85 -9.65
C THR A 128 -1.43 -10.82 -10.85
N ILE A 129 -1.72 -11.99 -11.40
CA ILE A 129 -2.42 -12.13 -12.70
C ILE A 129 -3.77 -11.42 -12.74
N TRP A 130 -4.56 -11.48 -11.66
CA TRP A 130 -5.90 -10.89 -11.60
C TRP A 130 -5.89 -9.37 -11.40
N MET A 131 -4.73 -8.78 -11.10
CA MET A 131 -4.56 -7.34 -10.91
C MET A 131 -3.90 -6.66 -12.11
N LYS A 132 -3.60 -7.37 -13.20
CA LYS A 132 -2.94 -6.77 -14.39
C LYS A 132 -3.68 -5.56 -14.98
N MET A 133 -5.00 -5.48 -14.77
CA MET A 133 -5.82 -4.32 -15.15
C MET A 133 -5.47 -3.04 -14.37
N ILE A 134 -4.72 -3.15 -13.28
CA ILE A 134 -4.31 -2.07 -12.39
C ILE A 134 -2.88 -1.67 -12.77
N THR A 135 -2.72 -1.10 -13.96
CA THR A 135 -1.45 -0.49 -14.39
C THR A 135 -1.53 1.01 -14.13
N MET A 136 -0.48 1.57 -13.54
CA MET A 136 -0.40 3.00 -13.20
C MET A 136 0.79 3.64 -13.91
N LYS A 137 0.68 4.92 -14.26
CA LYS A 137 1.85 5.69 -14.70
C LYS A 137 2.89 5.85 -13.60
N ARG A 138 4.15 5.60 -13.95
CA ARG A 138 5.31 5.75 -13.05
C ARG A 138 5.36 7.13 -12.43
N LYS A 139 5.20 8.20 -13.21
CA LYS A 139 5.21 9.59 -12.72
C LYS A 139 4.16 9.91 -11.64
N ASN A 140 3.10 9.11 -11.55
CA ASN A 140 2.05 9.27 -10.55
C ASN A 140 2.29 8.38 -9.32
N SER A 141 3.05 7.29 -9.46
CA SER A 141 3.25 6.29 -8.40
C SER A 141 4.63 6.35 -7.74
N LEU A 142 5.69 6.61 -8.51
CA LEU A 142 7.09 6.56 -8.08
C LEU A 142 7.83 7.89 -8.34
N PRO A 143 8.87 8.23 -7.54
CA PRO A 143 9.19 7.59 -6.28
C PRO A 143 8.08 7.84 -5.24
N PRO A 144 7.84 6.88 -4.32
CA PRO A 144 6.81 7.07 -3.31
C PRO A 144 7.13 8.26 -2.41
N LYS A 145 6.10 8.86 -1.81
CA LYS A 145 6.24 9.92 -0.81
C LYS A 145 5.74 9.45 0.55
N LYS A 146 6.09 10.18 1.60
CA LYS A 146 5.53 9.96 2.94
C LYS A 146 4.09 10.48 3.00
N GLY A 147 3.22 9.69 3.61
CA GLY A 147 1.83 10.02 3.93
C GLY A 147 1.49 9.55 5.34
N ILE A 148 0.24 9.76 5.75
CA ILE A 148 -0.28 9.30 7.05
C ILE A 148 -1.49 8.42 6.80
N PHE A 149 -1.53 7.25 7.43
CA PHE A 149 -2.69 6.36 7.45
C PHE A 149 -2.94 5.89 8.88
N GLU A 150 -4.12 6.16 9.41
CA GLU A 150 -4.49 5.86 10.80
C GLU A 150 -3.49 6.41 11.84
N GLY A 151 -2.88 7.56 11.56
CA GLY A 151 -1.87 8.19 12.42
C GLY A 151 -0.44 7.67 12.21
N TRP A 152 -0.26 6.62 11.40
CA TRP A 152 1.04 6.04 11.10
C TRP A 152 1.66 6.65 9.84
N PRO A 153 2.95 7.00 9.86
CA PRO A 153 3.65 7.39 8.65
C PRO A 153 3.80 6.19 7.72
N ILE A 154 3.28 6.30 6.51
CA ILE A 154 3.34 5.26 5.48
C ILE A 154 3.91 5.80 4.17
N SER A 155 4.36 4.90 3.31
CA SER A 155 4.70 5.25 1.92
C SER A 155 3.43 5.22 1.06
N ILE A 156 3.20 6.29 0.31
CA ILE A 156 2.06 6.43 -0.61
C ILE A 156 2.55 6.79 -2.02
N PRO A 157 1.73 6.63 -3.06
CA PRO A 157 2.05 7.07 -4.41
C PRO A 157 2.51 8.54 -4.47
N HIS A 158 3.43 8.86 -5.39
CA HIS A 158 3.94 10.22 -5.59
C HIS A 158 2.81 11.26 -5.73
N ARG A 159 1.82 10.95 -6.56
CA ARG A 159 0.63 11.75 -6.87
C ARG A 159 -0.63 10.89 -6.65
N PRO A 160 -1.07 10.70 -5.39
CA PRO A 160 -2.10 9.71 -5.05
C PRO A 160 -3.45 10.05 -5.67
N ALA A 161 -3.80 11.33 -5.78
CA ALA A 161 -5.04 11.76 -6.45
C ALA A 161 -5.05 11.40 -7.94
N ASP A 162 -3.93 11.63 -8.64
CA ASP A 162 -3.79 11.31 -10.06
C ASP A 162 -3.77 9.79 -10.30
N ALA A 163 -3.06 9.04 -9.45
CA ALA A 163 -3.04 7.58 -9.49
C ALA A 163 -4.44 6.98 -9.30
N LEU A 164 -5.22 7.49 -8.33
CA LEU A 164 -6.60 7.07 -8.10
C LEU A 164 -7.52 7.42 -9.29
N ARG A 165 -7.38 8.63 -9.85
CA ARG A 165 -8.16 9.07 -11.01
C ARG A 165 -7.92 8.20 -12.24
N GLU A 166 -6.69 7.73 -12.41
CA GLU A 166 -6.28 6.84 -13.50
C GLU A 166 -6.81 5.42 -13.31
N LEU A 167 -6.68 4.87 -12.09
CA LEU A 167 -7.15 3.51 -11.77
C LEU A 167 -8.67 3.38 -11.75
N TYR A 168 -9.35 4.47 -11.42
CA TYR A 168 -10.80 4.50 -11.26
C TYR A 168 -11.41 5.63 -12.09
N PRO A 169 -11.37 5.52 -13.43
CA PRO A 169 -11.89 6.55 -14.30
C PRO A 169 -13.41 6.74 -14.09
N GLY A 170 -13.85 8.00 -14.10
CA GLY A 170 -15.26 8.37 -14.05
C GLY A 170 -15.75 8.79 -12.66
N ARG A 171 -17.00 8.45 -12.34
CA ARG A 171 -17.73 8.94 -11.16
C ARG A 171 -17.37 8.23 -9.85
N ILE A 172 -16.23 7.54 -9.74
CA ILE A 172 -15.92 6.81 -8.51
C ILE A 172 -15.84 7.73 -7.27
N VAL A 173 -15.47 8.98 -7.49
CA VAL A 173 -15.40 10.02 -6.44
C VAL A 173 -16.79 10.55 -6.04
N ALA A 174 -17.79 10.40 -6.91
CA ALA A 174 -19.15 10.92 -6.72
C ALA A 174 -20.17 9.82 -6.40
N ASP A 175 -19.89 8.58 -6.79
CA ASP A 175 -20.77 7.43 -6.67
C ASP A 175 -20.25 6.45 -5.61
N CYS A 176 -21.18 5.89 -4.85
CA CYS A 176 -20.95 4.92 -3.80
C CYS A 176 -21.31 3.55 -4.34
N TYR A 177 -20.40 2.58 -4.20
CA TYR A 177 -20.54 1.25 -4.80
C TYR A 177 -20.82 0.21 -3.74
N SER A 178 -21.72 -0.74 -4.05
CA SER A 178 -21.93 -1.92 -3.21
C SER A 178 -20.71 -2.84 -3.23
N GLN A 179 -20.55 -3.59 -2.13
CA GLN A 179 -19.63 -4.71 -2.07
C GLN A 179 -20.19 -5.85 -2.94
N ILE A 180 -19.37 -6.44 -3.80
CA ILE A 180 -19.76 -7.60 -4.61
C ILE A 180 -19.41 -8.94 -3.95
N PHE A 181 -18.56 -8.91 -2.91
CA PHE A 181 -18.03 -10.09 -2.26
C PHE A 181 -17.74 -9.83 -0.77
N HIS A 182 -18.42 -10.54 0.11
CA HIS A 182 -18.13 -10.62 1.54
C HIS A 182 -16.92 -11.53 1.74
N ARG A 183 -15.76 -10.93 1.97
CA ARG A 183 -14.47 -11.60 2.15
C ARG A 183 -14.46 -12.52 3.38
N ARG A 184 -14.94 -12.13 4.56
CA ARG A 184 -14.93 -13.01 5.75
C ARG A 184 -15.81 -14.23 5.53
N ALA A 185 -17.00 -14.03 4.95
CA ALA A 185 -17.93 -15.11 4.61
C ALA A 185 -17.52 -15.92 3.37
N ARG A 186 -16.59 -15.40 2.55
CA ARG A 186 -16.19 -15.91 1.23
C ARG A 186 -17.37 -16.08 0.27
N GLU A 187 -18.30 -15.14 0.34
CA GLU A 187 -19.57 -15.23 -0.37
C GLU A 187 -19.76 -14.02 -1.28
N ARG A 188 -20.30 -14.28 -2.47
CA ARG A 188 -20.65 -13.21 -3.40
C ARG A 188 -21.92 -12.53 -2.90
N ALA A 189 -21.80 -11.28 -2.44
CA ALA A 189 -22.92 -10.49 -1.94
C ALA A 189 -23.95 -10.23 -3.05
N HIS A 190 -23.47 -9.83 -4.23
CA HIS A 190 -24.30 -9.50 -5.39
C HIS A 190 -23.65 -10.00 -6.68
N LYS A 191 -24.47 -10.41 -7.66
CA LYS A 191 -23.97 -10.81 -8.98
C LYS A 191 -23.32 -9.66 -9.75
N GLN A 192 -23.80 -8.44 -9.53
CA GLN A 192 -23.33 -7.23 -10.18
C GLN A 192 -23.08 -6.13 -9.15
N ARG A 193 -22.16 -5.22 -9.46
CA ARG A 193 -21.86 -4.06 -8.63
C ARG A 193 -22.96 -3.02 -8.82
N ILE A 194 -23.60 -2.63 -7.72
CA ILE A 194 -24.61 -1.58 -7.71
C ILE A 194 -23.90 -0.28 -7.34
N TYR A 195 -24.29 0.83 -7.95
CA TYR A 195 -23.77 2.15 -7.58
C TYR A 195 -24.90 3.18 -7.54
N ILE A 196 -24.76 4.15 -6.63
CA ILE A 196 -25.67 5.28 -6.48
C ILE A 196 -24.85 6.54 -6.17
N PRO A 197 -25.34 7.75 -6.48
CA PRO A 197 -24.68 8.97 -6.05
C PRO A 197 -24.45 8.98 -4.53
N CYS A 198 -23.22 9.20 -4.08
CA CYS A 198 -22.89 9.26 -2.66
C CYS A 198 -23.65 10.39 -1.92
N SER A 199 -24.10 11.41 -2.64
CA SER A 199 -24.95 12.48 -2.08
C SER A 199 -26.23 11.93 -1.45
N MET A 200 -26.82 10.86 -2.00
CA MET A 200 -28.01 10.20 -1.46
C MET A 200 -27.74 9.52 -0.11
N LEU A 201 -26.49 9.18 0.18
CA LEU A 201 -26.08 8.46 1.39
C LEU A 201 -25.52 9.37 2.50
N ARG A 202 -25.28 10.67 2.22
CA ARG A 202 -24.63 11.60 3.15
C ARG A 202 -25.27 11.63 4.54
N GLY A 203 -26.61 11.54 4.63
CA GLY A 203 -27.33 11.58 5.91
C GLY A 203 -27.48 10.24 6.62
N ILE A 204 -27.11 9.13 5.96
CA ILE A 204 -27.32 7.76 6.45
C ILE A 204 -25.99 7.15 6.88
N TYR A 205 -24.94 7.39 6.10
CA TYR A 205 -23.62 6.80 6.31
C TYR A 205 -22.52 7.85 6.45
N PRO A 206 -21.51 7.59 7.30
CA PRO A 206 -20.36 8.46 7.40
C PRO A 206 -19.56 8.43 6.09
N LEU A 207 -19.34 9.60 5.50
CA LEU A 207 -18.53 9.76 4.29
C LEU A 207 -17.27 10.59 4.59
N VAL A 208 -16.18 10.27 3.89
CA VAL A 208 -14.95 11.04 3.95
C VAL A 208 -15.04 12.20 2.96
N VAL A 209 -14.94 13.42 3.48
CA VAL A 209 -14.86 14.67 2.72
C VAL A 209 -13.42 15.15 2.76
N ARG A 210 -12.88 15.53 1.61
CA ARG A 210 -11.52 16.07 1.51
C ARG A 210 -11.58 17.57 1.31
N ARG A 211 -10.75 18.31 2.03
CA ARG A 211 -10.54 19.76 1.83
C ARG A 211 -9.06 20.08 1.78
N LEU A 212 -8.71 21.12 1.03
CA LEU A 212 -7.36 21.67 1.07
C LEU A 212 -7.24 22.58 2.29
N ASP A 213 -6.14 22.44 3.02
CA ASP A 213 -5.81 23.31 4.15
C ASP A 213 -4.29 23.53 4.18
N GLY A 214 -3.86 24.78 4.04
CA GLY A 214 -2.43 25.14 4.09
C GLY A 214 -1.53 24.40 3.08
N GLY A 215 -2.07 23.97 1.93
CA GLY A 215 -1.34 23.19 0.91
C GLY A 215 -1.36 21.67 1.14
N GLY A 216 -1.91 21.19 2.25
CA GLY A 216 -2.16 19.76 2.52
C GLY A 216 -3.62 19.36 2.28
N VAL A 217 -3.90 18.06 2.28
CA VAL A 217 -5.25 17.50 2.21
C VAL A 217 -5.73 17.09 3.60
N VAL A 218 -6.80 17.70 4.09
CA VAL A 218 -7.47 17.29 5.32
C VAL A 218 -8.65 16.39 4.95
N GLU A 219 -8.70 15.21 5.54
CA GLU A 219 -9.82 14.28 5.39
C GLU A 219 -10.73 14.35 6.62
N GLU A 220 -12.02 14.61 6.42
CA GLU A 220 -13.03 14.72 7.47
C GLU A 220 -14.07 13.64 7.28
N ARG A 221 -14.28 12.80 8.29
CA ARG A 221 -15.40 11.84 8.30
C ARG A 221 -16.64 12.55 8.82
N ARG A 222 -17.67 12.65 7.98
CA ARG A 222 -18.91 13.38 8.30
C ARG A 222 -20.13 12.50 8.09
N LEU A 223 -21.11 12.61 8.99
CA LEU A 223 -22.45 12.03 8.84
C LEU A 223 -23.45 13.20 8.74
N GLY A 224 -23.98 13.43 7.55
CA GLY A 224 -24.73 14.63 7.22
C GLY A 224 -23.85 15.87 7.39
N SER A 225 -24.29 16.79 8.24
CA SER A 225 -23.52 17.97 8.64
C SER A 225 -22.55 17.71 9.80
N LYS A 226 -22.73 16.62 10.55
CA LYS A 226 -21.97 16.31 11.76
C LYS A 226 -20.57 15.81 11.41
N LEU A 227 -19.55 16.51 11.91
CA LEU A 227 -18.17 16.01 11.90
C LEU A 227 -18.02 14.89 12.93
N LEU A 228 -17.53 13.74 12.51
CA LEU A 228 -17.27 12.59 13.40
C LEU A 228 -15.79 12.49 13.78
N SER A 229 -14.90 12.73 12.83
CA SER A 229 -13.45 12.69 13.06
C SER A 229 -12.71 13.44 11.94
N THR A 230 -11.53 13.96 12.27
CA THR A 230 -10.62 14.60 11.31
C THR A 230 -9.35 13.79 11.25
N PHE A 231 -8.88 13.52 10.03
CA PHE A 231 -7.61 12.87 9.75
C PHE A 231 -6.73 13.88 9.04
N ASN A 232 -5.63 14.25 9.69
CA ASN A 232 -4.65 15.13 9.08
C ASN A 232 -3.77 14.27 8.17
N THR A 233 -4.00 14.35 6.86
CA THR A 233 -3.15 13.67 5.89
C THR A 233 -2.22 14.70 5.28
N THR A 234 -0.97 14.77 5.76
CA THR A 234 0.05 15.70 5.25
C THR A 234 0.60 15.23 3.91
N TYR A 235 -0.25 15.10 2.88
CA TYR A 235 0.21 15.06 1.51
C TYR A 235 -0.25 16.32 0.78
N ASN A 236 0.69 16.97 0.08
CA ASN A 236 0.36 18.02 -0.86
C ASN A 236 -0.38 17.39 -2.04
N GLY A 237 -1.59 17.89 -2.32
CA GLY A 237 -2.44 17.46 -3.41
C GLY A 237 -3.27 18.65 -3.90
N PHE A 238 -3.71 18.60 -5.16
CA PHE A 238 -4.67 19.55 -5.70
C PHE A 238 -6.06 18.90 -5.63
N LEU A 239 -7.04 19.60 -5.06
CA LEU A 239 -8.45 19.26 -5.21
C LEU A 239 -8.95 20.02 -6.45
N GLU A 240 -9.23 19.30 -7.52
CA GLU A 240 -10.07 19.78 -8.63
C GLU A 240 -11.43 19.09 -8.54
#